data_AF-A0A2W0A2L0-F1
#
_entry.id   AF-A0A2W0A2L0-F1
#
_cell.length_a   1.000
_cell.length_b   1.000
_cell.length_c   1.000
_cell.angle_alpha   90.00
_cell.angle_beta   90.00
_cell.angle_gamma   90.00
#
_symmetry.space_group_name_H-M   'P 1'
#
loop_
_entity.id
_entity.type
_entity.pdbx_description
1 polymer ?
#
loop_
_entity_poly.entity_id
_entity_poly.type
_entity_poly.pdbx_seq_one_letter_code
_entity_poly.pdbx_strand_id
1 'polypeptide(L)'
;MATLSARVQSEQLVRLTLWPLVAATFFMVSGGTYGTEDIVHGAGYGRAILILLLTPLLWSLPTAFMIGELSSALPFEGGYYAWVRRAMGNFWGFQEAWLSLVASIFDMAIYPTLFVAYLTRMFPWFAEGHRGVMVGLAVVVICVLLNIAGVRVVSTTSLWLFFALSAPFALIVVLAPFKFGALVHAATTPTTSTVDIIGGLLIAMWNYMGWDNASTIATEVERPQRTYPRAMLVAVTIVSLSYIVPVAAALGKLVPGRISPEWSEARCSALPWC
;
A
#
# COMPACT_ATOMS: atom_id res chain seq x y z
N MET A 1 -25.82 -38.49 8.33
CA MET A 1 -24.37 -38.25 8.12
C MET A 1 -24.07 -36.86 7.53
N ALA A 2 -24.83 -36.34 6.56
CA ALA A 2 -24.60 -34.99 6.00
C ALA A 2 -24.78 -33.81 7.00
N THR A 3 -25.64 -33.96 8.00
CA THR A 3 -25.91 -32.93 9.03
C THR A 3 -24.83 -32.83 10.12
N LEU A 4 -24.04 -33.88 10.32
CA LEU A 4 -22.92 -33.87 11.27
C LEU A 4 -21.66 -33.25 10.65
N SER A 5 -21.43 -33.43 9.35
CA SER A 5 -20.32 -32.78 8.62
C SER A 5 -20.42 -31.25 8.65
N ALA A 6 -21.63 -30.70 8.49
CA ALA A 6 -21.86 -29.26 8.52
C ALA A 6 -21.65 -28.64 9.91
N ARG A 7 -21.89 -29.41 11.00
CA ARG A 7 -21.61 -28.96 12.37
C ARG A 7 -20.12 -28.99 12.70
N VAL A 8 -19.39 -30.01 12.23
CA VAL A 8 -17.94 -30.14 12.52
C VAL A 8 -17.11 -29.06 11.81
N GLN A 9 -17.54 -28.56 10.65
CA GLN A 9 -16.88 -27.42 9.98
C GLN A 9 -17.15 -26.06 10.65
N SER A 10 -18.21 -25.95 11.46
CA SER A 10 -18.57 -24.68 12.12
C SER A 10 -17.75 -24.36 13.38
N GLU A 11 -16.98 -25.32 13.92
CA GLU A 11 -16.31 -25.19 15.23
C GLU A 11 -14.81 -24.82 15.18
N GLN A 12 -14.21 -24.58 14.00
CA GLN A 12 -12.78 -24.21 13.93
C GLN A 12 -12.44 -23.01 13.03
N LEU A 13 -13.41 -22.25 12.54
CA LEU A 13 -13.12 -20.98 11.88
C LEU A 13 -12.78 -19.94 12.96
N VAL A 14 -11.48 -19.64 13.10
CA VAL A 14 -11.00 -18.52 13.90
C VAL A 14 -11.69 -17.26 13.38
N ARG A 15 -12.62 -16.71 14.17
CA ARG A 15 -13.36 -15.52 13.75
C ARG A 15 -12.51 -14.27 13.93
N LEU A 16 -12.32 -13.51 12.86
CA LEU A 16 -11.60 -12.25 12.87
C LEU A 16 -12.40 -11.21 13.64
N THR A 17 -11.80 -10.71 14.73
CA THR A 17 -12.34 -9.58 15.49
C THR A 17 -11.94 -8.26 14.83
N LEU A 18 -12.36 -7.13 15.39
CA LEU A 18 -12.14 -5.79 14.81
C LEU A 18 -10.67 -5.50 14.49
N TRP A 19 -9.75 -5.73 15.43
CA TRP A 19 -8.34 -5.36 15.26
C TRP A 19 -7.59 -6.25 14.25
N PRO A 20 -7.74 -7.58 14.27
CA PRO A 20 -7.25 -8.44 13.20
C PRO A 20 -7.76 -8.02 11.81
N LEU A 21 -9.03 -7.64 11.70
CA LEU A 21 -9.59 -7.16 10.43
C LEU A 21 -8.96 -5.84 10.00
N VAL A 22 -8.82 -4.86 10.91
CA VAL A 22 -8.12 -3.59 10.62
C VAL A 22 -6.68 -3.85 10.16
N ALA A 23 -5.95 -4.75 10.82
CA ALA A 23 -4.59 -5.10 10.45
C ALA A 23 -4.54 -5.77 9.08
N ALA A 24 -5.44 -6.73 8.82
CA ALA A 24 -5.53 -7.39 7.52
C ALA A 24 -5.85 -6.39 6.40
N THR A 25 -6.84 -5.50 6.60
CA THR A 25 -7.18 -4.45 5.64
C THR A 25 -6.02 -3.48 5.42
N PHE A 26 -5.28 -3.11 6.47
CA PHE A 26 -4.10 -2.27 6.34
C PHE A 26 -3.06 -2.89 5.39
N PHE A 27 -2.74 -4.19 5.54
CA PHE A 27 -1.79 -4.87 4.66
C PHE A 27 -2.34 -5.19 3.27
N MET A 28 -3.66 -5.33 3.11
CA MET A 28 -4.30 -5.50 1.81
C MET A 28 -4.30 -4.21 0.98
N VAL A 29 -4.35 -3.06 1.64
CA VAL A 29 -4.43 -1.75 0.97
C VAL A 29 -3.06 -1.10 0.85
N SER A 30 -2.28 -1.12 1.94
CA SER A 30 -0.99 -0.45 1.98
C SER A 30 0.06 -1.29 1.25
N GLY A 31 0.31 -0.95 -0.01
CA GLY A 31 1.40 -1.52 -0.81
C GLY A 31 2.80 -1.11 -0.33
N GLY A 32 2.90 -0.25 0.71
CA GLY A 32 4.11 0.43 1.16
C GLY A 32 4.19 1.88 0.64
N THR A 33 5.07 2.73 1.18
CA THR A 33 5.24 4.13 0.74
C THR A 33 6.00 4.27 -0.58
N TYR A 34 5.97 3.24 -1.43
CA TYR A 34 6.74 3.20 -2.67
C TYR A 34 6.25 4.25 -3.66
N GLY A 35 7.20 4.91 -4.34
CA GLY A 35 6.91 5.98 -5.29
C GLY A 35 6.39 7.27 -4.64
N THR A 36 6.24 7.32 -3.32
CA THR A 36 5.85 8.56 -2.62
C THR A 36 6.94 9.62 -2.78
N GLU A 37 8.20 9.20 -2.81
CA GLU A 37 9.34 10.04 -3.16
C GLU A 37 9.25 10.62 -4.57
N ASP A 38 8.68 9.89 -5.53
CA ASP A 38 8.54 10.35 -6.91
C ASP A 38 7.43 11.39 -7.04
N ILE A 39 6.34 11.24 -6.25
CA ILE A 39 5.31 12.29 -6.08
C ILE A 39 5.95 13.55 -5.51
N VAL A 40 6.76 13.43 -4.46
CA VAL A 40 7.41 14.57 -3.80
C VAL A 40 8.42 15.25 -4.72
N HIS A 41 9.25 14.49 -5.44
CA HIS A 41 10.25 15.04 -6.35
C HIS A 41 9.64 15.66 -7.61
N GLY A 42 8.57 15.10 -8.15
CA GLY A 42 7.91 15.60 -9.36
C GLY A 42 6.98 16.80 -9.10
N ALA A 43 6.10 16.67 -8.10
CA ALA A 43 5.08 17.68 -7.80
C ALA A 43 5.52 18.71 -6.75
N GLY A 44 6.54 18.40 -5.94
CA GLY A 44 6.96 19.17 -4.77
C GLY A 44 6.16 18.81 -3.52
N TYR A 45 6.75 19.04 -2.33
CA TYR A 45 6.18 18.65 -1.04
C TYR A 45 4.73 19.14 -0.81
N GLY A 46 4.44 20.41 -1.10
CA GLY A 46 3.09 20.97 -0.87
C GLY A 46 2.02 20.29 -1.73
N ARG A 47 2.29 20.06 -3.01
CA ARG A 47 1.35 19.38 -3.92
C ARG A 47 1.27 17.88 -3.63
N ALA A 48 2.38 17.25 -3.26
CA ALA A 48 2.40 15.85 -2.85
C ALA A 48 1.50 15.60 -1.64
N ILE A 49 1.56 16.46 -0.62
CA ILE A 49 0.65 16.38 0.54
C ILE A 49 -0.81 16.55 0.12
N LEU A 50 -1.11 17.50 -0.77
CA LEU A 50 -2.47 17.67 -1.30
C LEU A 50 -2.96 16.41 -2.04
N ILE A 51 -2.12 15.81 -2.89
CA ILE A 51 -2.46 14.56 -3.59
C ILE A 51 -2.71 13.45 -2.57
N LEU A 52 -1.82 13.28 -1.59
CA LEU A 52 -1.92 12.23 -0.56
C LEU A 52 -3.09 12.43 0.41
N LEU A 53 -3.63 13.65 0.54
CA LEU A 53 -4.77 13.98 1.37
C LEU A 53 -6.10 13.92 0.59
N LEU A 54 -6.12 14.43 -0.63
CA LEU A 54 -7.32 14.46 -1.47
C LEU A 54 -7.65 13.07 -2.04
N THR A 55 -6.65 12.26 -2.39
CA THR A 55 -6.86 10.90 -2.92
C THR A 55 -7.66 10.03 -1.95
N PRO A 56 -7.28 9.89 -0.66
CA PRO A 56 -8.05 9.07 0.24
C PRO A 56 -9.43 9.67 0.55
N LEU A 57 -9.55 11.00 0.62
CA LEU A 57 -10.82 11.66 0.89
C LEU A 57 -11.84 11.47 -0.23
N LEU A 58 -11.42 11.61 -1.50
CA LEU A 58 -12.31 11.60 -2.65
C LEU A 58 -12.53 10.20 -3.23
N TRP A 59 -11.60 9.27 -3.01
CA TRP A 59 -11.64 7.95 -3.66
C TRP A 59 -11.61 6.79 -2.67
N SER A 60 -10.66 6.77 -1.73
CA SER A 60 -10.52 5.65 -0.79
C SER A 60 -11.67 5.58 0.21
N LEU A 61 -12.05 6.70 0.81
CA LEU A 61 -13.06 6.77 1.86
C LEU A 61 -14.46 6.36 1.35
N PRO A 62 -14.96 6.88 0.19
CA PRO A 62 -16.19 6.38 -0.40
C PRO A 62 -16.14 4.88 -0.71
N THR A 63 -15.01 4.39 -1.26
CA THR A 63 -14.82 2.97 -1.55
C THR A 63 -14.89 2.13 -0.28
N ALA A 64 -14.18 2.52 0.78
CA ALA A 64 -14.16 1.81 2.05
C ALA A 64 -15.53 1.79 2.73
N PHE A 65 -16.33 2.87 2.62
CA PHE A 65 -17.71 2.87 3.11
C PHE A 65 -18.62 1.95 2.29
N MET A 66 -18.50 1.97 0.97
CA MET A 66 -19.24 1.03 0.10
C MET A 66 -18.89 -0.43 0.43
N ILE A 67 -17.60 -0.76 0.60
CA ILE A 67 -17.17 -2.10 1.05
C ILE A 67 -17.70 -2.43 2.45
N GLY A 68 -17.66 -1.46 3.36
CA GLY A 68 -18.15 -1.60 4.73
C GLY A 68 -19.65 -1.94 4.77
N GLU A 69 -20.47 -1.19 4.02
CA GLU A 69 -21.91 -1.44 3.91
C GLU A 69 -22.20 -2.78 3.25
N LEU A 70 -21.56 -3.08 2.13
CA LEU A 70 -21.87 -4.27 1.34
C LEU A 70 -21.38 -5.56 2.01
N SER A 71 -20.22 -5.54 2.67
CA SER A 71 -19.73 -6.65 3.50
C SER A 71 -20.58 -6.85 4.76
N SER A 72 -21.20 -5.79 5.27
CA SER A 72 -22.11 -5.86 6.41
C SER A 72 -23.49 -6.45 6.03
N ALA A 73 -23.98 -6.11 4.83
CA ALA A 73 -25.30 -6.49 4.34
C ALA A 73 -25.30 -7.86 3.63
N LEU A 74 -24.24 -8.18 2.88
CA LEU A 74 -24.08 -9.38 2.06
C LEU A 74 -22.73 -10.07 2.33
N PRO A 75 -22.52 -10.66 3.52
CA PRO A 75 -21.29 -11.36 3.89
C PRO A 75 -21.23 -12.74 3.23
N PHE A 76 -21.05 -12.77 1.91
CA PHE A 76 -20.90 -14.00 1.13
C PHE A 76 -19.43 -14.32 0.88
N GLU A 77 -19.12 -15.62 0.76
CA GLU A 77 -17.81 -16.06 0.27
C GLU A 77 -17.57 -15.53 -1.14
N GLY A 78 -16.34 -15.03 -1.38
CA GLY A 78 -15.96 -14.40 -2.65
C GLY A 78 -16.21 -12.89 -2.73
N GLY A 79 -16.83 -12.27 -1.72
CA GLY A 79 -16.87 -10.80 -1.56
C GLY A 79 -17.40 -10.06 -2.79
N TYR A 80 -16.58 -9.16 -3.35
CA TYR A 80 -16.88 -8.33 -4.51
C TYR A 80 -17.45 -9.11 -5.72
N TYR A 81 -16.95 -10.33 -5.98
CA TYR A 81 -17.45 -11.18 -7.08
C TYR A 81 -18.91 -11.55 -6.86
N ALA A 82 -19.24 -11.97 -5.63
CA ALA A 82 -20.58 -12.40 -5.28
C ALA A 82 -21.58 -11.24 -5.41
N TRP A 83 -21.16 -10.01 -5.08
CA TRP A 83 -21.99 -8.83 -5.21
C TRP A 83 -22.27 -8.45 -6.67
N VAL A 84 -21.23 -8.41 -7.51
CA VAL A 84 -21.38 -8.09 -8.94
C VAL A 84 -22.23 -9.15 -9.63
N ARG A 85 -21.97 -10.44 -9.36
CA ARG A 85 -22.77 -11.53 -9.91
C ARG A 85 -24.24 -11.44 -9.47
N ARG A 86 -24.50 -11.08 -8.21
CA ARG A 86 -25.87 -10.94 -7.68
C ARG A 86 -26.60 -9.75 -8.31
N ALA A 87 -25.92 -8.63 -8.51
CA ALA A 87 -26.53 -7.40 -9.02
C ALA A 87 -26.67 -7.39 -10.55
N MET A 88 -25.70 -7.95 -11.28
CA MET A 88 -25.56 -7.79 -12.73
C MET A 88 -25.55 -9.13 -13.50
N GLY A 89 -25.61 -10.27 -12.80
CA GLY A 89 -25.67 -11.60 -13.40
C GLY A 89 -24.31 -12.23 -13.71
N ASN A 90 -24.33 -13.43 -14.29
CA ASN A 90 -23.14 -14.26 -14.47
C ASN A 90 -22.08 -13.66 -15.40
N PHE A 91 -22.49 -12.93 -16.45
CA PHE A 91 -21.54 -12.32 -17.40
C PHE A 91 -20.64 -11.30 -16.69
N TRP A 92 -21.24 -10.35 -15.97
CA TRP A 92 -20.49 -9.31 -15.26
C TRP A 92 -19.74 -9.86 -14.05
N GLY A 93 -20.28 -10.88 -13.37
CA GLY A 93 -19.52 -11.61 -12.35
C GLY A 93 -18.26 -12.28 -12.93
N PHE A 94 -18.35 -12.88 -14.11
CA PHE A 94 -17.17 -13.44 -14.79
C PHE A 94 -16.16 -12.34 -15.19
N GLN A 95 -16.63 -11.22 -15.73
CA GLN A 95 -15.74 -10.10 -16.10
C GLN A 95 -14.99 -9.56 -14.88
N GLU A 96 -15.68 -9.37 -13.76
CA GLU A 96 -15.08 -8.96 -12.49
C GLU A 96 -13.96 -9.93 -12.10
N ALA A 97 -14.26 -11.23 -11.97
CA ALA A 97 -13.27 -12.21 -11.52
C ALA A 97 -12.07 -12.30 -12.48
N TRP A 98 -12.31 -12.21 -13.78
CA TRP A 98 -11.27 -12.21 -14.79
C TRP A 98 -10.37 -10.96 -14.70
N LEU A 99 -10.97 -9.78 -14.59
CA LEU A 99 -10.22 -8.53 -14.47
C LEU A 99 -9.43 -8.47 -13.16
N SER A 100 -10.01 -8.93 -12.05
CA SER A 100 -9.34 -9.00 -10.76
C SER A 100 -8.16 -9.98 -10.77
N LEU A 101 -8.28 -11.13 -11.46
CA LEU A 101 -7.17 -12.04 -11.67
C LEU A 101 -6.05 -11.38 -12.49
N VAL A 102 -6.40 -10.76 -13.62
CA VAL A 102 -5.43 -10.09 -14.50
C VAL A 102 -4.73 -8.94 -13.78
N ALA A 103 -5.48 -8.11 -13.05
CA ALA A 103 -4.94 -7.03 -12.24
C ALA A 103 -3.96 -7.56 -11.19
N SER A 104 -4.31 -8.66 -10.50
CA SER A 104 -3.43 -9.30 -9.52
C SER A 104 -2.12 -9.82 -10.13
N ILE A 105 -2.16 -10.39 -11.34
CA ILE A 105 -0.95 -10.85 -12.03
C ILE A 105 0.00 -9.69 -12.32
N PHE A 106 -0.53 -8.58 -12.84
CA PHE A 106 0.28 -7.41 -13.14
C PHE A 106 0.77 -6.71 -11.86
N ASP A 107 -0.07 -6.59 -10.84
CA ASP A 107 0.30 -5.99 -9.56
C ASP A 107 1.45 -6.77 -8.90
N MET A 108 1.36 -8.09 -8.86
CA MET A 108 2.40 -8.93 -8.27
C MET A 108 3.74 -8.84 -9.02
N ALA A 109 3.74 -8.54 -10.32
CA ALA A 109 4.96 -8.34 -11.11
C ALA A 109 5.69 -7.01 -10.80
N ILE A 110 5.00 -6.05 -10.16
CA ILE A 110 5.59 -4.77 -9.77
C ILE A 110 6.62 -4.98 -8.65
N TYR A 111 6.34 -5.82 -7.64
CA TYR A 111 7.20 -5.90 -6.44
C TYR A 111 8.65 -6.36 -6.70
N PRO A 112 8.93 -7.42 -7.48
CA PRO A 112 10.31 -7.79 -7.81
C PRO A 112 11.02 -6.69 -8.62
N THR A 113 10.28 -6.00 -9.49
CA THR A 113 10.81 -4.90 -10.30
C THR A 113 11.18 -3.71 -9.43
N LEU A 114 10.32 -3.33 -8.48
CA LEU A 114 10.61 -2.30 -7.48
C LEU A 114 11.81 -2.68 -6.62
N PHE A 115 11.89 -3.93 -6.16
CA PHE A 115 13.04 -4.40 -5.39
C PHE A 115 14.36 -4.20 -6.16
N VAL A 116 14.40 -4.60 -7.43
CA VAL A 116 15.57 -4.40 -8.29
C VAL A 116 15.87 -2.91 -8.52
N ALA A 117 14.84 -2.07 -8.66
CA ALA A 117 15.01 -0.62 -8.81
C ALA A 117 15.68 0.02 -7.58
N TYR A 118 15.21 -0.30 -6.37
CA TYR A 118 15.85 0.16 -5.13
C TYR A 118 17.25 -0.42 -4.96
N LEU A 119 17.45 -1.70 -5.25
CA LEU A 119 18.76 -2.35 -5.16
C LEU A 119 19.77 -1.68 -6.10
N THR A 120 19.35 -1.34 -7.32
CA THR A 120 20.18 -0.65 -8.31
C THR A 120 20.52 0.78 -7.88
N ARG A 121 19.59 1.48 -7.20
CA ARG A 121 19.84 2.81 -6.63
C ARG A 121 20.91 2.78 -5.52
N MET A 122 20.98 1.68 -4.77
CA MET A 122 22.03 1.48 -3.75
C MET A 122 23.34 0.95 -4.33
N PHE A 123 23.26 0.07 -5.33
CA PHE A 123 24.38 -0.61 -5.96
C PHE A 123 24.21 -0.56 -7.50
N PRO A 124 24.78 0.46 -8.17
CA PRO A 124 24.61 0.67 -9.61
C PRO A 124 25.04 -0.51 -10.49
N TRP A 125 25.86 -1.42 -9.96
CA TRP A 125 26.34 -2.62 -10.64
C TRP A 125 25.20 -3.56 -11.11
N PHE A 126 24.03 -3.52 -10.46
CA PHE A 126 22.87 -4.31 -10.88
C PHE A 126 22.16 -3.76 -12.13
N ALA A 127 22.44 -2.51 -12.54
CA ALA A 127 21.93 -1.94 -13.78
C ALA A 127 22.53 -2.57 -15.04
N GLU A 128 23.71 -3.18 -14.91
CA GLU A 128 24.47 -3.67 -16.05
C GLU A 128 23.99 -5.05 -16.54
N GLY A 129 23.73 -5.14 -17.85
CA GLY A 129 23.37 -6.39 -18.52
C GLY A 129 22.06 -6.99 -17.98
N HIS A 130 22.06 -8.29 -17.74
CA HIS A 130 20.87 -9.04 -17.29
C HIS A 130 20.80 -9.24 -15.77
N ARG A 131 21.70 -8.60 -14.99
CA ARG A 131 21.84 -8.84 -13.55
C ARG A 131 20.58 -8.48 -12.77
N GLY A 132 20.00 -7.31 -13.03
CA GLY A 132 18.74 -6.90 -12.40
C GLY A 132 17.60 -7.88 -12.68
N VAL A 133 17.47 -8.37 -13.91
CA VAL A 133 16.45 -9.37 -14.28
C VAL A 133 16.67 -10.69 -13.54
N MET A 134 17.93 -11.15 -13.43
CA MET A 134 18.26 -12.36 -12.68
C MET A 134 17.91 -12.24 -11.19
N VAL A 135 18.15 -11.06 -10.58
CA VAL A 135 17.75 -10.80 -9.19
C VAL A 135 16.23 -10.78 -9.05
N GLY A 136 15.50 -10.13 -9.96
CA GLY A 136 14.04 -10.12 -9.96
C GLY A 136 13.46 -11.54 -10.06
N LEU A 137 14.00 -12.36 -10.96
CA LEU A 137 13.63 -13.78 -11.08
C LEU A 137 13.95 -14.57 -9.81
N ALA A 138 15.10 -14.33 -9.18
CA ALA A 138 15.46 -14.98 -7.92
C ALA A 138 14.47 -14.63 -6.79
N VAL A 139 14.04 -13.37 -6.69
CA VAL A 139 13.01 -12.94 -5.73
C VAL A 139 11.71 -13.71 -5.96
N VAL A 140 11.25 -13.81 -7.21
CA VAL A 140 10.03 -14.57 -7.56
C VAL A 140 10.16 -16.03 -7.17
N VAL A 141 11.28 -16.69 -7.51
CA VAL A 141 11.52 -18.10 -7.18
C VAL A 141 11.53 -18.31 -5.66
N ILE A 142 12.19 -17.44 -4.90
CA ILE A 142 12.20 -17.51 -3.43
C ILE A 142 10.77 -17.39 -2.87
N CYS A 143 9.99 -16.43 -3.35
CA CYS A 143 8.59 -16.27 -2.93
C CYS A 143 7.76 -17.51 -3.27
N VAL A 144 7.94 -18.11 -4.46
CA VAL A 144 7.26 -19.35 -4.85
C VAL A 144 7.66 -20.50 -3.92
N LEU A 145 8.94 -20.66 -3.63
CA LEU A 145 9.43 -21.71 -2.71
C LEU A 145 8.88 -21.52 -1.29
N LEU A 146 8.79 -20.29 -0.80
CA LEU A 146 8.18 -19.98 0.50
C LEU A 146 6.69 -20.33 0.52
N ASN A 147 5.96 -20.02 -0.56
CA ASN A 147 4.55 -20.37 -0.69
C ASN A 147 4.34 -21.89 -0.74
N ILE A 148 5.21 -22.62 -1.45
CA ILE A 148 5.19 -24.10 -1.50
C ILE A 148 5.54 -24.71 -0.12
N ALA A 149 6.47 -24.11 0.62
CA ALA A 149 6.85 -24.55 1.97
C ALA A 149 5.73 -24.38 3.02
N GLY A 150 4.70 -23.59 2.70
CA GLY A 150 3.46 -23.50 3.44
C GLY A 150 3.31 -22.26 4.32
N VAL A 151 2.07 -22.00 4.73
CA VAL A 151 1.64 -20.76 5.40
C VAL A 151 2.41 -20.44 6.69
N ARG A 152 2.83 -21.45 7.45
CA ARG A 152 3.58 -21.25 8.70
C ARG A 152 4.97 -20.65 8.44
N VAL A 153 5.63 -21.08 7.37
CA VAL A 153 6.95 -20.56 6.96
C VAL A 153 6.80 -19.12 6.47
N VAL A 154 5.79 -18.84 5.64
CA VAL A 154 5.47 -17.50 5.16
C VAL A 154 5.21 -16.56 6.34
N SER A 155 4.33 -16.93 7.27
CA SER A 155 3.99 -16.11 8.43
C SER A 155 5.22 -15.81 9.31
N THR A 156 6.06 -16.82 9.59
CA THR A 156 7.28 -16.62 10.39
C THR A 156 8.29 -15.72 9.67
N THR A 157 8.47 -15.91 8.36
CA THR A 157 9.37 -15.08 7.54
C THR A 157 8.90 -13.63 7.50
N SER A 158 7.60 -13.38 7.33
CA SER A 158 7.02 -12.04 7.36
C SER A 158 7.23 -11.35 8.71
N LEU A 159 7.12 -12.08 9.83
CA LEU A 159 7.39 -11.54 11.16
C LEU A 159 8.86 -11.11 11.31
N TRP A 160 9.81 -11.93 10.84
CA TRP A 160 11.23 -11.58 10.84
C TRP A 160 11.52 -10.36 9.97
N LEU A 161 10.95 -10.32 8.76
CA LEU A 161 11.09 -9.19 7.84
C LEU A 161 10.49 -7.91 8.44
N PHE A 162 9.35 -8.00 9.12
CA PHE A 162 8.75 -6.86 9.82
C PHE A 162 9.70 -6.26 10.87
N PHE A 163 10.32 -7.09 11.72
CA PHE A 163 11.29 -6.59 12.70
C PHE A 163 12.57 -6.06 12.03
N ALA A 164 13.08 -6.74 11.00
CA ALA A 164 14.27 -6.31 10.28
C ALA A 164 14.07 -4.96 9.56
N LEU A 165 12.92 -4.77 8.91
CA LEU A 165 12.59 -3.54 8.17
C LEU A 165 12.19 -2.40 9.10
N SER A 166 11.54 -2.68 10.24
CA SER A 166 11.20 -1.65 11.23
C SER A 166 12.38 -1.22 12.11
N ALA A 167 13.40 -2.06 12.28
CA ALA A 167 14.60 -1.76 13.07
C ALA A 167 15.32 -0.45 12.67
N PRO A 168 15.62 -0.16 11.39
CA PRO A 168 16.25 1.12 11.02
C PRO A 168 15.36 2.32 11.32
N PHE A 169 14.03 2.22 11.17
CA PHE A 169 13.11 3.29 11.54
C PHE A 169 13.05 3.50 13.05
N ALA A 170 12.99 2.42 13.83
CA ALA A 170 13.05 2.49 15.29
C ALA A 170 14.38 3.11 15.76
N LEU A 171 15.50 2.74 15.12
CA LEU A 171 16.81 3.32 15.37
C LEU A 171 16.84 4.83 15.03
N ILE A 172 16.27 5.23 13.90
CA ILE A 172 16.14 6.66 13.54
C ILE A 172 15.29 7.42 14.57
N VAL A 173 14.18 6.85 15.05
CA VAL A 173 13.33 7.49 16.07
C VAL A 173 14.09 7.67 17.39
N VAL A 174 14.86 6.66 17.82
CA VAL A 174 15.67 6.72 19.05
C VAL A 174 16.87 7.66 18.90
N LEU A 175 17.50 7.73 17.73
CA LEU A 175 18.67 8.58 17.47
C LEU A 175 18.32 10.01 17.02
N ALA A 176 17.08 10.26 16.59
CA ALA A 176 16.59 11.58 16.17
C ALA A 176 16.87 12.71 17.17
N PRO A 177 16.69 12.54 18.49
CA PRO A 177 17.05 13.59 19.45
C PRO A 177 18.56 13.86 19.55
N PHE A 178 19.43 12.97 19.04
CA PHE A 178 20.88 13.04 19.23
C PHE A 178 21.68 13.47 17.99
N LYS A 179 21.11 13.47 16.77
CA LYS A 179 21.81 13.88 15.53
C LYS A 179 20.88 14.61 14.54
N PHE A 180 20.63 15.89 14.81
CA PHE A 180 19.70 16.74 14.03
C PHE A 180 20.18 17.14 12.61
N GLY A 181 21.47 17.05 12.28
CA GLY A 181 22.02 17.63 11.04
C GLY A 181 22.16 16.70 9.82
N ALA A 182 22.42 15.41 10.02
CA ALA A 182 22.83 14.51 8.91
C ALA A 182 21.66 13.89 8.13
N LEU A 183 20.50 13.71 8.77
CA LEU A 183 19.32 13.09 8.14
C LEU A 183 18.59 14.02 7.16
N VAL A 184 18.81 15.33 7.26
CA VAL A 184 18.15 16.34 6.40
C VAL A 184 18.80 16.40 5.01
N HIS A 185 20.12 16.12 4.90
CA HIS A 185 20.87 16.29 3.65
C HIS A 185 20.57 15.20 2.59
N ALA A 186 20.13 14.01 3.01
CA ALA A 186 19.74 12.93 2.09
C ALA A 186 18.37 13.18 1.42
N ALA A 187 17.50 13.97 2.06
CA ALA A 187 16.16 14.32 1.56
C ALA A 187 16.16 15.47 0.53
N THR A 188 17.31 16.12 0.31
CA THR A 188 17.45 17.32 -0.53
C THR A 188 18.15 17.09 -1.86
N THR A 189 18.54 15.85 -2.18
CA THR A 189 19.19 15.53 -3.45
C THR A 189 18.17 15.64 -4.60
N PRO A 190 18.35 16.54 -5.59
CA PRO A 190 17.43 16.66 -6.70
C PRO A 190 17.44 15.34 -7.48
N THR A 191 16.33 14.61 -7.43
CA THR A 191 16.10 13.52 -8.38
C THR A 191 15.29 14.12 -9.53
N THR A 192 15.75 13.91 -10.76
CA THR A 192 15.06 14.32 -11.99
C THR A 192 13.82 13.44 -12.19
N SER A 193 12.81 13.60 -11.33
CA SER A 193 11.53 12.93 -11.51
C SER A 193 10.74 13.71 -12.57
N THR A 194 10.38 13.03 -13.65
CA THR A 194 9.50 13.55 -14.72
C THR A 194 8.02 13.32 -14.41
N VAL A 195 7.68 12.91 -13.18
CA VAL A 195 6.31 12.60 -12.78
C VAL A 195 5.52 13.90 -12.66
N ASP A 196 4.52 14.05 -13.54
CA ASP A 196 3.58 15.17 -13.47
C ASP A 196 2.53 14.95 -12.36
N ILE A 197 1.61 15.91 -12.21
CA ILE A 197 0.55 15.83 -11.20
C ILE A 197 -0.35 14.58 -11.41
N ILE A 198 -0.57 14.19 -12.66
CA ILE A 198 -1.43 13.06 -13.00
C ILE A 198 -0.73 11.75 -12.63
N GLY A 199 0.55 11.60 -12.97
CA GLY A 199 1.38 10.47 -12.57
C GLY A 199 1.47 10.36 -11.05
N GLY A 200 1.62 11.48 -10.35
CA GLY A 200 1.62 11.49 -8.89
C GLY A 200 0.28 11.04 -8.29
N LEU A 201 -0.83 11.44 -8.90
CA LEU A 201 -2.17 10.97 -8.52
C LEU A 201 -2.33 9.46 -8.78
N LEU A 202 -1.85 8.95 -9.91
CA LEU A 202 -1.93 7.51 -10.22
C LEU A 202 -1.12 6.66 -9.23
N ILE A 203 0.08 7.12 -8.85
CA ILE A 203 0.89 6.48 -7.80
C ILE A 203 0.13 6.50 -6.46
N ALA A 204 -0.48 7.63 -6.10
CA ALA A 204 -1.27 7.72 -4.89
C ALA A 204 -2.50 6.79 -4.93
N MET A 205 -3.22 6.74 -6.05
CA MET A 205 -4.37 5.84 -6.22
C MET A 205 -3.96 4.38 -6.08
N TRP A 206 -2.84 3.97 -6.67
CA TRP A 206 -2.30 2.62 -6.49
C TRP A 206 -1.96 2.33 -5.01
N ASN A 207 -1.30 3.26 -4.33
CA ASN A 207 -0.97 3.14 -2.89
C ASN A 207 -2.18 3.04 -1.96
N TYR A 208 -3.35 3.53 -2.39
CA TYR A 208 -4.61 3.47 -1.64
C TYR A 208 -5.59 2.42 -2.18
N MET A 209 -5.18 1.55 -3.11
CA MET A 209 -6.02 0.54 -3.74
C MET A 209 -6.16 -0.72 -2.87
N GLY A 210 -7.16 -1.57 -3.12
CA GLY A 210 -7.24 -2.92 -2.52
C GLY A 210 -8.27 -3.09 -1.40
N TRP A 211 -9.15 -2.11 -1.17
CA TRP A 211 -10.22 -2.16 -0.17
C TRP A 211 -11.18 -3.33 -0.36
N ASP A 212 -11.47 -3.64 -1.61
CA ASP A 212 -12.32 -4.73 -2.07
C ASP A 212 -11.80 -6.10 -1.61
N ASN A 213 -10.48 -6.31 -1.53
CA ASN A 213 -9.92 -7.58 -1.05
C ASN A 213 -10.41 -7.96 0.36
N ALA A 214 -10.68 -6.98 1.23
CA ALA A 214 -11.20 -7.23 2.57
C ALA A 214 -12.59 -7.86 2.58
N SER A 215 -13.34 -7.76 1.47
CA SER A 215 -14.66 -8.40 1.33
C SER A 215 -14.59 -9.91 1.14
N THR A 216 -13.47 -10.44 0.64
CA THR A 216 -13.32 -11.87 0.31
C THR A 216 -13.34 -12.77 1.54
N ILE A 217 -12.96 -12.23 2.70
CA ILE A 217 -12.90 -12.90 4.01
C ILE A 217 -14.11 -12.57 4.90
N ALA A 218 -15.21 -12.04 4.35
CA ALA A 218 -16.34 -11.56 5.12
C ALA A 218 -17.07 -12.61 5.97
N THR A 219 -17.02 -13.87 5.55
CA THR A 219 -17.59 -15.00 6.30
C THR A 219 -16.78 -15.38 7.54
N GLU A 220 -15.50 -15.01 7.57
CA GLU A 220 -14.59 -15.29 8.69
C GLU A 220 -14.64 -14.19 9.77
N VAL A 221 -15.36 -13.09 9.54
CA VAL A 221 -15.43 -11.95 10.48
C VAL A 221 -16.50 -12.16 11.54
N GLU A 222 -16.17 -11.86 12.80
CA GLU A 222 -17.16 -11.86 13.88
C GLU A 222 -18.10 -10.65 13.75
N ARG A 223 -19.42 -10.89 13.67
CA ARG A 223 -20.47 -9.86 13.60
C ARG A 223 -20.19 -8.82 12.48
N PRO A 224 -20.15 -9.25 11.20
CA PRO A 224 -19.77 -8.39 10.09
C PRO A 224 -20.60 -7.11 10.01
N GLN A 225 -21.86 -7.13 10.46
CA GLN A 225 -22.78 -5.99 10.50
C GLN A 225 -22.25 -4.78 11.28
N ARG A 226 -21.44 -5.01 12.32
CA ARG A 226 -20.87 -3.94 13.15
C ARG A 226 -19.36 -3.81 12.98
N THR A 227 -18.69 -4.91 12.69
CA THR A 227 -17.22 -4.96 12.64
C THR A 227 -16.71 -4.35 11.34
N TYR A 228 -17.33 -4.60 10.19
CA TYR A 228 -16.87 -4.08 8.90
C TYR A 228 -16.91 -2.55 8.81
N PRO A 229 -18.04 -1.86 9.07
CA PRO A 229 -18.09 -0.40 8.95
C PRO A 229 -17.06 0.30 9.85
N ARG A 230 -16.85 -0.24 11.07
CA ARG A 230 -15.85 0.27 12.01
C ARG A 230 -14.43 -0.01 11.55
N ALA A 231 -14.16 -1.23 11.07
CA ALA A 231 -12.84 -1.62 10.58
C ALA A 231 -12.43 -0.78 9.38
N MET A 232 -13.34 -0.57 8.42
CA MET A 232 -13.08 0.25 7.23
C MET A 232 -12.74 1.69 7.60
N LEU A 233 -13.50 2.32 8.50
CA LEU A 233 -13.22 3.70 8.94
C LEU A 233 -11.86 3.82 9.65
N VAL A 234 -11.55 2.89 10.55
CA VAL A 234 -10.28 2.88 11.29
C VAL A 234 -9.12 2.62 10.34
N ALA A 235 -9.26 1.64 9.42
CA ALA A 235 -8.25 1.31 8.44
C ALA A 235 -7.95 2.48 7.50
N VAL A 236 -8.97 3.15 6.91
CA VAL A 236 -8.76 4.35 6.07
C VAL A 236 -7.99 5.43 6.82
N THR A 237 -8.32 5.65 8.09
CA THR A 237 -7.64 6.65 8.92
C THR A 237 -6.17 6.28 9.13
N ILE A 238 -5.89 5.04 9.52
CA ILE A 238 -4.52 4.57 9.75
C ILE A 238 -3.70 4.61 8.46
N VAL A 239 -4.25 4.11 7.35
CA VAL A 239 -3.59 4.10 6.04
C VAL A 239 -3.30 5.53 5.60
N SER A 240 -4.28 6.44 5.65
CA SER A 240 -4.08 7.86 5.28
C SER A 240 -3.00 8.54 6.12
N LEU A 241 -3.01 8.32 7.43
CA LEU A 241 -1.98 8.88 8.32
C LEU A 241 -0.60 8.29 8.04
N SER A 242 -0.51 7.00 7.70
CA SER A 242 0.76 6.33 7.39
C SER A 242 1.48 6.91 6.18
N TYR A 243 0.74 7.44 5.20
CA TYR A 243 1.32 8.12 4.03
C TYR A 243 1.56 9.63 4.27
N ILE A 244 0.63 10.33 4.92
CA ILE A 244 0.70 11.78 5.10
C ILE A 244 1.77 12.18 6.13
N VAL A 245 1.83 11.48 7.27
CA VAL A 245 2.69 11.87 8.41
C VAL A 245 4.18 11.86 8.02
N PRO A 246 4.73 10.83 7.35
CA PRO A 246 6.14 10.84 6.94
C PRO A 246 6.49 12.00 5.98
N VAL A 247 5.63 12.28 5.00
CA VAL A 247 5.85 13.36 4.02
C VAL A 247 5.74 14.74 4.68
N ALA A 248 4.75 14.92 5.56
CA ALA A 248 4.60 16.15 6.34
C ALA A 248 5.77 16.37 7.32
N ALA A 249 6.26 15.32 7.96
CA ALA A 249 7.43 15.38 8.83
C ALA A 249 8.71 15.73 8.06
N ALA A 250 8.86 15.24 6.83
CA ALA A 250 9.97 15.62 5.95
C ALA A 250 9.90 17.11 5.59
N LEU A 251 8.72 17.64 5.25
CA LEU A 251 8.52 19.08 5.02
C LEU A 251 8.82 19.91 6.27
N GLY A 252 8.31 19.53 7.44
CA GLY A 252 8.52 20.26 8.68
C GLY A 252 9.99 20.29 9.13
N LYS A 253 10.75 19.23 8.88
CA LYS A 253 12.19 19.18 9.17
C LYS A 253 13.06 19.95 8.19
N LEU A 254 12.56 20.26 6.99
CA LEU A 254 13.18 21.22 6.06
C LEU A 254 12.95 22.68 6.48
N VAL A 255 12.07 22.92 7.46
CA VAL A 255 11.82 24.25 8.04
C VAL A 255 12.40 24.38 9.45
N PRO A 256 13.73 24.55 9.60
CA PRO A 256 14.29 25.32 10.70
C PRO A 256 14.98 26.58 10.13
N GLY A 257 14.27 27.71 10.15
CA GLY A 257 14.89 29.03 10.17
C GLY A 257 15.37 29.68 8.87
N ARG A 258 15.13 29.11 7.68
CA ARG A 258 15.30 29.84 6.40
C ARG A 258 14.28 29.38 5.36
N ILE A 259 13.13 30.06 5.31
CA ILE A 259 12.51 30.29 4.00
C ILE A 259 13.44 31.29 3.33
N SER A 260 14.48 30.81 2.63
CA SER A 260 15.12 31.69 1.66
C SER A 260 14.07 31.97 0.58
N PRO A 261 13.88 33.24 0.16
CA PRO A 261 12.91 33.61 -0.88
C PRO A 261 13.13 32.88 -2.22
N GLU A 262 14.29 32.22 -2.35
CA GLU A 262 14.73 31.47 -3.52
C GLU A 262 13.75 30.35 -3.92
N TRP A 263 12.95 29.81 -3.00
CA TRP A 263 12.05 28.70 -3.29
C TRP A 263 10.64 29.09 -3.75
N SER A 264 10.25 30.36 -3.62
CA SER A 264 9.10 30.89 -4.36
C SER A 264 9.46 31.27 -5.80
N GLU A 265 10.74 31.53 -6.08
CA GLU A 265 11.21 32.05 -7.37
C GLU A 265 11.91 31.01 -8.27
N ALA A 266 12.38 29.87 -7.73
CA ALA A 266 13.10 28.84 -8.48
C ALA A 266 12.27 28.10 -9.57
N ARG A 267 11.05 28.56 -9.88
CA ARG A 267 10.21 28.03 -10.97
C ARG A 267 10.21 28.87 -12.25
N CYS A 268 10.83 30.05 -12.31
CA CYS A 268 10.75 30.92 -13.50
C CYS A 268 12.06 31.17 -14.27
N SER A 269 13.25 30.84 -13.75
CA SER A 269 14.51 31.24 -14.41
C SER A 269 15.19 30.15 -15.28
N ALA A 270 14.60 28.97 -15.41
CA ALA A 270 15.28 27.81 -16.04
C ALA A 270 14.56 27.19 -17.25
N LEU A 271 13.55 27.84 -17.85
CA LEU A 271 12.90 27.36 -19.08
C LEU A 271 12.86 28.45 -20.17
N PRO A 272 13.20 28.16 -21.45
CA PRO A 272 13.31 29.18 -22.50
C PRO A 272 11.97 29.71 -23.06
N TRP A 273 10.84 29.42 -22.42
CA TRP A 273 9.51 29.72 -22.96
C TRP A 273 8.56 30.35 -21.93
N CYS A 274 9.08 31.33 -21.18
CA CYS A 274 8.28 32.44 -20.67
C CYS A 274 8.58 33.69 -21.51
#